data_AF-A0AAP5F268-F1
#
_entry.id   AF-A0AAP5F268-F1
#
_cell.length_a   1.000
_cell.length_b   1.000
_cell.length_c   1.000
_cell.angle_alpha   90.00
_cell.angle_beta   90.00
_cell.angle_gamma   90.00
#
_symmetry.space_group_name_H-M   'P 1'
#
loop_
_entity.id
_entity.type
_entity.pdbx_description
1 polymer ?
#
loop_
_entity_poly.entity_id
_entity_poly.type
_entity_poly.pdbx_seq_one_letter_code
_entity_poly.pdbx_strand_id
1 'polypeptide(L)' 'MAQQSRPQGVQPKPHAVHEIVQHALRSAATAATANGAIDALGDALLELERLVGNSSQQKH' A
#
# COMPACT_ATOMS: atom_id res chain seq x y z
N MET A 1 15.41 -36.43 -1.89
CA MET A 1 14.66 -35.56 -2.83
C MET A 1 14.12 -34.38 -2.04
N ALA A 2 14.84 -33.26 -2.01
CA ALA A 2 14.42 -32.06 -1.28
C ALA A 2 13.61 -31.17 -2.22
N GLN A 3 12.31 -31.06 -1.94
CA GLN A 3 11.40 -30.14 -2.62
C GLN A 3 11.70 -28.73 -2.12
N GLN A 4 12.37 -27.93 -2.95
CA GLN A 4 12.62 -26.51 -2.69
C GLN A 4 11.33 -25.74 -2.98
N SER A 5 10.61 -25.36 -1.92
CA SER A 5 9.53 -24.38 -1.97
C SER A 5 10.12 -23.04 -2.44
N ARG A 6 9.86 -22.70 -3.71
CA ARG A 6 10.22 -21.40 -4.28
C ARG A 6 9.53 -20.29 -3.48
N PRO A 7 10.24 -19.27 -2.95
CA PRO A 7 9.58 -18.09 -2.44
C PRO A 7 8.95 -17.38 -3.65
N GLN A 8 7.63 -17.39 -3.71
CA GLN A 8 6.89 -16.54 -4.63
C GLN A 8 7.33 -15.10 -4.36
N GLY A 9 8.02 -14.49 -5.33
CA GLY A 9 8.28 -13.06 -5.33
C GLY A 9 6.93 -12.36 -5.29
N VAL A 10 6.51 -11.94 -4.10
CA VAL A 10 5.27 -11.20 -3.90
C VAL A 10 5.54 -9.81 -4.46
N GLN A 11 5.28 -9.63 -5.75
CA GLN A 11 4.97 -8.28 -6.24
C GLN A 11 3.91 -7.70 -5.30
N PRO A 12 4.00 -6.43 -4.90
CA PRO A 12 2.91 -5.79 -4.19
C PRO A 12 1.68 -6.00 -5.06
N LYS A 13 0.73 -6.82 -4.57
CA LYS A 13 -0.43 -7.19 -5.37
C LYS A 13 -1.07 -5.87 -5.78
N PRO A 14 -1.33 -5.60 -7.07
CA PRO A 14 -1.98 -4.37 -7.50
C PRO A 14 -3.30 -4.11 -6.75
N HIS A 15 -3.89 -5.17 -6.18
CA HIS A 15 -4.98 -5.12 -5.20
C HIS A 15 -4.67 -4.25 -3.98
N ALA A 16 -3.52 -4.42 -3.31
CA ALA A 16 -3.18 -3.67 -2.10
C ALA A 16 -3.00 -2.17 -2.38
N VAL A 17 -2.36 -1.81 -3.49
CA VAL A 17 -2.25 -0.41 -3.93
C VAL A 17 -3.64 0.19 -4.15
N HIS A 18 -4.51 -0.56 -4.84
CA HIS A 18 -5.85 -0.10 -5.15
C HIS A 18 -6.71 0.09 -3.89
N GLU A 19 -6.61 -0.81 -2.92
CA GLU A 19 -7.32 -0.71 -1.64
C GLU A 19 -6.88 0.51 -0.82
N ILE A 20 -5.57 0.77 -0.73
CA ILE A 20 -5.02 1.94 -0.03
C ILE A 20 -5.57 3.23 -0.65
N VAL A 21 -5.52 3.35 -1.98
CA VAL A 21 -6.01 4.55 -2.68
C VAL A 21 -7.52 4.71 -2.53
N GLN A 22 -8.30 3.63 -2.68
CA GLN A 22 -9.75 3.70 -2.52
C GLN A 22 -10.16 4.09 -1.09
N HIS A 23 -9.45 3.57 -0.08
CA HIS A 23 -9.70 3.91 1.30
C HIS A 23 -9.45 5.40 1.54
N ALA A 24 -8.30 5.92 1.11
CA ALA A 24 -7.96 7.32 1.29
C ALA A 24 -8.91 8.27 0.57
N LEU A 25 -9.33 7.94 -0.66
CA LEU A 25 -10.32 8.74 -1.40
C LEU A 25 -11.67 8.79 -0.67
N ARG A 26 -12.11 7.66 -0.11
CA ARG A 26 -13.36 7.61 0.66
C ARG A 26 -13.26 8.41 1.95
N SER A 27 -12.16 8.24 2.69
CA SER A 27 -11.90 8.97 3.93
C SER A 27 -11.82 10.48 3.66
N ALA A 28 -11.14 10.90 2.60
CA ALA A 28 -11.04 12.29 2.18
C ALA A 28 -12.39 12.88 1.76
N ALA A 29 -13.21 12.13 1.02
CA ALA A 29 -14.55 12.56 0.60
C ALA A 29 -15.51 12.77 1.79
N THR A 30 -15.28 12.08 2.92
CA THR A 30 -16.09 12.21 4.14
C THR A 30 -15.45 13.08 5.21
N ALA A 31 -14.25 13.63 4.97
CA ALA A 31 -13.56 14.42 5.96
C ALA A 31 -14.31 15.73 6.24
N ALA A 32 -14.40 16.10 7.52
CA ALA A 32 -15.11 17.30 7.93
C ALA A 32 -14.39 18.61 7.52
N THR A 33 -13.09 18.53 7.19
CA THR A 33 -12.26 19.68 6.81
C THR A 33 -11.33 19.30 5.66
N ALA A 34 -10.90 20.31 4.90
CA ALA A 34 -9.90 20.14 3.85
C ALA A 34 -8.57 19.57 4.41
N ASN A 35 -8.15 20.01 5.60
CA ASN A 35 -6.95 19.49 6.25
C ASN A 35 -7.09 17.99 6.57
N GLY A 36 -8.24 17.55 7.10
CA GLY A 36 -8.47 16.13 7.35
C GLY A 36 -8.50 15.27 6.08
N ALA A 37 -8.95 15.84 4.95
CA ALA A 37 -8.86 15.18 3.65
C ALA A 37 -7.42 15.05 3.17
N ILE A 38 -6.60 16.09 3.37
CA ILE A 38 -5.17 16.10 3.03
C ILE A 38 -4.42 15.07 3.88
N ASP A 39 -4.70 15.01 5.19
CA ASP A 39 -4.08 14.05 6.11
C ASP A 39 -4.36 12.61 5.67
N ALA A 40 -5.63 12.28 5.35
CA ALA A 40 -6.02 10.95 4.86
C ALA A 40 -5.31 10.55 3.55
N LEU A 41 -5.06 11.52 2.65
CA LEU A 41 -4.29 11.28 1.43
C LEU A 41 -2.79 11.11 1.74
N GLY A 42 -2.26 11.89 2.68
CA GLY A 42 -0.86 11.79 3.13
C GLY A 42 -0.54 10.44 3.77
N ASP A 43 -1.43 9.93 4.62
CA ASP A 43 -1.28 8.61 5.25
C ASP A 43 -1.20 7.49 4.21
N ALA A 44 -2.04 7.55 3.17
CA ALA A 44 -2.00 6.57 2.09
C ALA A 44 -0.70 6.65 1.27
N LEU A 45 -0.12 7.83 1.06
CA LEU A 45 1.17 7.94 0.38
C LEU A 45 2.28 7.27 1.19
N LEU A 46 2.31 7.47 2.52
CA LEU A 46 3.26 6.80 3.41
C LEU A 46 3.08 5.28 3.40
N GLU A 47 1.83 4.80 3.35
CA GLU A 47 1.54 3.37 3.29
C GLU A 47 1.98 2.75 1.95
N LEU A 48 1.77 3.47 0.84
CA LEU A 48 2.27 3.06 -0.48
C LEU A 48 3.79 3.00 -0.53
N GLU A 49 4.48 3.99 0.04
CA GLU A 49 5.95 4.00 0.14
C GLU A 49 6.46 2.78 0.91
N ARG A 50 5.83 2.43 2.04
CA ARG A 50 6.17 1.22 2.81
C ARG A 50 5.91 -0.04 2.00
N LEU A 51 4.78 -0.12 1.29
CA LEU A 51 4.45 -1.27 0.46
C LEU A 51 5.51 -1.49 -0.64
N VAL A 52 5.94 -0.42 -1.31
CA VAL A 52 6.98 -0.47 -2.34
C VAL A 52 8.36 -0.73 -1.75
N GLY A 53 8.70 -0.13 -0.61
CA GLY A 53 9.95 -0.34 0.11
C GLY A 53 10.13 -1.79 0.55
N ASN A 54 9.09 -2.38 1.16
CA ASN A 54 9.09 -3.78 1.59
C ASN A 54 9.18 -4.75 0.41
N SER A 55 8.52 -4.41 -0.72
CA SER A 55 8.60 -5.20 -1.95
C SER A 55 9.99 -5.21 -2.57
N SER A 56 10.79 -4.17 -2.32
CA SER A 56 12.14 -4.01 -2.83
C SER A 56 13.18 -4.72 -1.97
N GLN A 57 13.01 -4.72 -0.64
CA GLN A 57 13.87 -5.47 0.28
C GLN A 57 13.72 -7.00 0.13
N GLN A 58 12.55 -7.48 -0.27
CA GLN A 58 12.31 -8.92 -0.46
C GLN A 58 12.92 -9.47 -1.78
N LYS A 59 13.51 -8.62 -2.62
CA LYS A 59 14.18 -9.02 -3.87
C LYS A 59 15.72 -9.10 -3.77
N HIS A 60 16.32 -8.78 -2.62
CA HIS A 60 17.76 -8.82 -2.39
C HIS A 60 18.20 -10.03 -1.57
#